data_AF-A0A0F2LAY0-F1
#
_entry.id   AF-A0A0F2LAY0-F1
#
_cell.length_a   1.000
_cell.length_b   1.000
_cell.length_c   1.000
_cell.angle_alpha   90.00
_cell.angle_beta   90.00
_cell.angle_gamma   90.00
#
_symmetry.space_group_name_H-M   'P 1'
#
loop_
_entity.id
_entity.type
_entity.pdbx_description
1 polymer ?
#
loop_
_entity_poly.entity_id
_entity_poly.type
_entity_poly.pdbx_seq_one_letter_code
_entity_poly.pdbx_strand_id
1 'polypeptide(L)'
;MRTKNHYLGATYAALFRNAINSAHAIANALNRLYWLPKFGPPFAAISSEDVVEKIELKPPWLLATAWRLGLDSVVTSVEGAKSVIEHRNYMRNPLAKATIVMQKPLEVKRVFAVAGAVDGLAGEALRALGLKYAEVAVGVYGSGEYIVDIDPIPDLDEARAKLLAELVLEEA
;
A
#
# COMPACT_ATOMS: atom_id res chain seq x y z
N MET A 1 11.60 -3.20 -18.35
CA MET A 1 11.70 -4.38 -17.48
C MET A 1 10.85 -4.14 -16.25
N ARG A 2 9.63 -4.69 -16.17
CA ARG A 2 8.75 -4.54 -15.00
C ARG A 2 9.26 -5.43 -13.89
N THR A 3 10.06 -4.88 -12.99
CA THR A 3 10.50 -5.63 -11.81
C THR A 3 9.38 -5.57 -10.78
N LYS A 4 8.70 -6.70 -10.53
CA LYS A 4 7.67 -6.89 -9.47
C LYS A 4 8.18 -6.64 -8.04
N ASN A 5 9.40 -6.14 -7.90
CA ASN A 5 10.03 -5.82 -6.64
C ASN A 5 9.99 -4.29 -6.44
N HIS A 6 8.98 -3.80 -5.72
CA HIS A 6 8.79 -2.37 -5.50
C HIS A 6 9.97 -1.68 -4.80
N TYR A 7 10.77 -2.43 -4.03
CA TYR A 7 12.00 -1.93 -3.42
C TYR A 7 13.08 -1.66 -4.45
N LEU A 8 13.15 -2.50 -5.49
CA LEU A 8 14.04 -2.22 -6.60
C LEU A 8 13.65 -0.90 -7.28
N GLY A 9 12.35 -0.59 -7.34
CA GLY A 9 11.86 0.73 -7.75
C GLY A 9 12.36 1.86 -6.86
N ALA A 10 12.28 1.72 -5.54
CA ALA A 10 12.81 2.72 -4.59
C ALA A 10 14.34 2.88 -4.73
N THR A 11 15.07 1.78 -4.84
CA THR A 11 16.53 1.77 -5.04
C THR A 11 16.92 2.38 -6.38
N TYR A 12 16.21 2.05 -7.48
CA TYR A 12 16.44 2.66 -8.78
C TYR A 12 16.13 4.15 -8.75
N ALA A 13 15.02 4.57 -8.14
CA ALA A 13 14.67 5.99 -7.99
C ALA A 13 15.78 6.76 -7.25
N ALA A 14 16.45 6.14 -6.27
CA ALA A 14 17.60 6.75 -5.59
C ALA A 14 18.82 6.95 -6.51
N LEU A 15 18.92 6.21 -7.62
CA LEU A 15 19.99 6.37 -8.61
C LEU A 15 19.71 7.49 -9.61
N PHE A 16 18.45 7.90 -9.79
CA PHE A 16 18.07 8.97 -10.71
C PHE A 16 17.88 10.29 -9.95
N ARG A 17 18.64 11.32 -10.33
CA ARG A 17 18.52 12.67 -9.73
C ARG A 17 17.14 13.30 -9.96
N ASN A 18 16.43 12.91 -11.01
CA ASN A 18 15.17 13.52 -11.46
C ASN A 18 14.01 12.51 -11.48
N ALA A 19 13.88 11.67 -10.45
CA ALA A 19 12.69 10.83 -10.30
C ALA A 19 11.47 11.70 -9.93
N ILE A 20 10.34 11.51 -10.62
CA ILE A 20 9.10 12.27 -10.36
C ILE A 20 8.64 12.07 -8.90
N ASN A 21 8.67 10.83 -8.41
CA ASN A 21 8.57 10.53 -6.99
C ASN A 21 9.98 10.38 -6.41
N SER A 22 10.29 11.12 -5.33
CA SER A 22 11.57 10.97 -4.65
C SER A 22 11.71 9.58 -4.01
N ALA A 23 12.94 9.08 -3.87
CA ALA A 23 13.20 7.79 -3.21
C ALA A 23 12.63 7.73 -1.79
N HIS A 24 12.68 8.85 -1.05
CA HIS A 24 12.09 8.96 0.28
C HIS A 24 10.56 8.80 0.26
N ALA A 25 9.89 9.48 -0.67
CA ALA A 25 8.44 9.38 -0.82
C ALA A 25 8.01 7.94 -1.18
N ILE A 26 8.75 7.28 -2.08
CA ILE A 26 8.51 5.88 -2.44
C ILE A 26 8.66 4.98 -1.20
N ALA A 27 9.73 5.14 -0.43
CA ALA A 27 9.96 4.33 0.78
C ALA A 27 8.83 4.51 1.82
N ASN A 28 8.38 5.74 2.06
CA ASN A 28 7.27 6.03 2.98
C ASN A 28 5.97 5.39 2.51
N ALA A 29 5.68 5.43 1.20
CA ALA A 29 4.48 4.83 0.64
C ALA A 29 4.49 3.30 0.72
N LEU A 30 5.65 2.68 0.50
CA LEU A 30 5.81 1.22 0.59
C LEU A 30 5.73 0.69 2.03
N ASN A 31 6.09 1.51 3.02
CA ASN A 31 5.93 1.18 4.44
C ASN A 31 4.50 1.49 4.91
N ARG A 32 3.65 0.47 4.97
CA ARG A 32 2.25 0.64 5.34
C ARG A 32 2.08 1.18 6.76
N LEU A 33 2.97 0.83 7.68
CA LEU A 33 2.92 1.34 9.06
C LEU A 33 3.09 2.86 9.16
N TYR A 34 3.63 3.51 8.12
CA TYR A 34 3.77 4.97 8.09
C TYR A 34 2.43 5.67 7.86
N TRP A 35 1.61 5.18 6.93
CA TRP A 35 0.38 5.86 6.51
C TRP A 35 -0.90 5.22 7.05
N LEU A 36 -0.87 3.95 7.41
CA LEU A 36 -2.04 3.21 7.88
C LEU A 36 -2.68 3.83 9.14
N PRO A 37 -1.92 4.31 10.16
CA PRO A 37 -2.53 4.96 11.32
C PRO A 37 -3.35 6.22 10.99
N LYS A 38 -3.04 6.88 9.86
CA LYS A 38 -3.67 8.14 9.47
C LYS A 38 -4.80 7.95 8.45
N PHE A 39 -4.65 7.02 7.53
CA PHE A 39 -5.57 6.87 6.38
C PHE A 39 -6.19 5.47 6.26
N GLY A 40 -5.66 4.50 7.01
CA GLY A 40 -6.09 3.11 6.97
C GLY A 40 -7.32 2.83 7.83
N PRO A 41 -7.98 1.69 7.60
CA PRO A 41 -9.05 1.21 8.47
C PRO A 41 -8.46 0.77 9.83
N PRO A 42 -9.31 0.49 10.83
CA PRO A 42 -8.88 -0.21 12.04
C PRO A 42 -8.08 -1.47 11.70
N PHE A 43 -6.91 -1.60 12.30
CA PHE A 43 -5.95 -2.66 11.99
C PHE A 43 -5.28 -3.19 13.25
N ALA A 44 -4.74 -4.40 13.17
CA ALA A 44 -3.82 -4.97 14.15
C ALA A 44 -2.51 -5.35 13.46
N ALA A 45 -1.37 -5.06 14.10
CA ALA A 45 -0.06 -5.53 13.63
C ALA A 45 0.38 -6.73 14.47
N ILE A 46 0.69 -7.83 13.82
CA ILE A 46 1.09 -9.09 14.46
C ILE A 46 2.35 -9.65 13.81
N SER A 47 3.12 -10.42 14.57
CA SER A 47 4.38 -11.02 14.12
C SER A 47 4.49 -12.53 14.37
N SER A 48 3.43 -13.15 14.90
CA SER A 48 3.38 -14.58 15.23
C SER A 48 1.94 -15.09 15.11
N GLU A 49 1.78 -16.35 14.70
CA GLU A 49 0.48 -17.02 14.61
C GLU A 49 -0.27 -17.10 15.95
N ASP A 50 0.43 -17.17 17.09
CA ASP A 50 -0.18 -17.30 18.43
C ASP A 50 -1.02 -16.08 18.82
N VAL A 51 -0.75 -14.93 18.20
CA VAL A 51 -1.42 -13.66 18.51
C VAL A 51 -2.73 -13.53 17.73
N VAL A 52 -2.95 -14.35 16.69
CA VAL A 52 -4.12 -14.26 15.81
C VAL A 52 -5.44 -14.46 16.57
N GLU A 53 -5.46 -15.34 17.56
CA GLU A 53 -6.65 -15.64 18.37
C GLU A 53 -7.10 -14.47 19.26
N LYS A 54 -6.21 -13.51 19.49
CA LYS A 54 -6.45 -12.33 20.34
C LYS A 54 -6.91 -11.12 19.52
N ILE A 55 -7.07 -11.26 18.21
CA ILE A 55 -7.52 -10.18 17.34
C ILE A 55 -9.02 -9.94 17.55
N GLU A 56 -9.38 -8.72 17.90
CA GLU A 56 -10.77 -8.32 18.15
C GLU A 56 -11.60 -8.18 16.85
N LEU A 57 -10.95 -7.99 15.71
CA LEU A 57 -11.58 -7.91 14.40
C LEU A 57 -12.14 -9.27 14.00
N LYS A 58 -13.41 -9.37 13.60
CA LYS A 58 -13.99 -10.62 13.10
C LYS A 58 -13.59 -10.87 11.63
N PRO A 59 -13.30 -12.12 11.22
CA PRO A 59 -13.09 -12.45 9.82
C PRO A 59 -14.36 -12.21 8.98
N PRO A 60 -14.25 -11.98 7.66
CA PRO A 60 -13.04 -12.12 6.84
C PRO A 60 -12.04 -10.97 6.99
N TRP A 61 -10.75 -11.30 6.90
CA TRP A 61 -9.64 -10.36 7.00
C TRP A 61 -8.91 -10.20 5.66
N LEU A 62 -8.32 -9.02 5.49
CA LEU A 62 -7.23 -8.75 4.57
C LEU A 62 -5.92 -8.76 5.37
N LEU A 63 -5.06 -9.75 5.10
CA LEU A 63 -3.73 -9.85 5.66
C LEU A 63 -2.72 -9.19 4.72
N ALA A 64 -2.27 -8.00 5.08
CA ALA A 64 -1.19 -7.32 4.38
C ALA A 64 0.16 -7.58 5.07
N THR A 65 1.27 -7.40 4.37
CA THR A 65 2.59 -7.27 5.00
C THR A 65 2.84 -5.81 5.39
N ALA A 66 3.61 -5.57 6.46
CA ALA A 66 3.96 -4.22 6.92
C ALA A 66 4.58 -3.36 5.82
N TRP A 67 5.33 -4.01 4.93
CA TRP A 67 5.81 -3.40 3.71
C TRP A 67 5.11 -3.99 2.49
N ARG A 68 4.88 -3.21 1.44
CA ARG A 68 4.22 -3.66 0.20
C ARG A 68 5.07 -4.67 -0.59
N LEU A 69 4.85 -5.95 -0.31
CA LEU A 69 5.55 -7.10 -0.92
C LEU A 69 4.75 -7.83 -1.99
N GLY A 70 3.47 -7.47 -2.20
CA GLY A 70 2.58 -8.21 -3.10
C GLY A 70 2.21 -9.60 -2.57
N LEU A 71 2.27 -9.78 -1.25
CA LEU A 71 1.93 -11.02 -0.54
C LEU A 71 0.65 -10.89 0.28
N ASP A 72 -0.18 -9.90 -0.05
CA ASP A 72 -1.42 -9.66 0.68
C ASP A 72 -2.41 -10.80 0.37
N SER A 73 -3.23 -11.17 1.35
CA SER A 73 -4.11 -12.33 1.24
C SER A 73 -5.43 -12.09 1.95
N VAL A 74 -6.53 -12.52 1.34
CA VAL A 74 -7.84 -12.53 2.01
C VAL A 74 -8.02 -13.87 2.69
N VAL A 75 -8.37 -13.86 3.96
CA VAL A 75 -8.61 -15.07 4.77
C VAL A 75 -9.97 -14.98 5.43
N THR A 76 -10.65 -16.11 5.53
CA THR A 76 -12.01 -16.21 6.08
C THR A 76 -12.06 -16.86 7.46
N SER A 77 -10.94 -17.33 7.98
CA SER A 77 -10.84 -18.03 9.26
C SER A 77 -9.53 -17.71 9.99
N VAL A 78 -9.53 -17.96 11.31
CA VAL A 78 -8.34 -17.87 12.18
C VAL A 78 -7.25 -18.82 11.69
N GLU A 79 -7.59 -20.07 11.40
CA GLU A 79 -6.63 -21.08 10.93
C GLU A 79 -6.02 -20.71 9.56
N GLY A 80 -6.82 -20.15 8.67
CA GLY A 80 -6.31 -19.61 7.40
C GLY A 80 -5.30 -18.49 7.61
N ALA A 81 -5.52 -17.64 8.62
CA ALA A 81 -4.59 -16.57 8.96
C ALA A 81 -3.29 -17.09 9.58
N LYS A 82 -3.36 -18.05 10.51
CA LYS A 82 -2.18 -18.71 11.08
C LYS A 82 -1.31 -19.31 9.99
N SER A 83 -1.90 -20.07 9.07
CA SER A 83 -1.18 -20.68 7.94
C SER A 83 -0.44 -19.66 7.07
N VAL A 84 -1.07 -18.51 6.76
CA VAL A 84 -0.42 -17.42 6.01
C VAL A 84 0.76 -16.82 6.78
N ILE A 85 0.63 -16.64 8.09
CA ILE A 85 1.69 -16.06 8.95
C ILE A 85 2.85 -17.03 9.11
N GLU A 86 2.58 -18.30 9.37
CA GLU A 86 3.58 -19.38 9.41
C GLU A 86 4.36 -19.43 8.09
N HIS A 87 3.66 -19.37 6.95
CA HIS A 87 4.31 -19.33 5.65
C HIS A 87 5.23 -18.12 5.49
N ARG A 88 4.79 -16.92 5.91
CA ARG A 88 5.61 -15.70 5.88
C ARG A 88 6.86 -15.83 6.76
N ASN A 89 6.73 -16.44 7.94
CA ASN A 89 7.84 -16.74 8.83
C ASN A 89 8.83 -17.73 8.18
N TYR A 90 8.32 -18.74 7.47
CA TYR A 90 9.12 -19.73 6.75
C TYR A 90 9.96 -19.14 5.60
N MET A 91 9.46 -18.12 4.90
CA MET A 91 10.18 -17.51 3.77
C MET A 91 11.53 -16.87 4.12
N ARG A 92 11.82 -16.66 5.42
CA ARG A 92 13.03 -15.98 5.93
C ARG A 92 13.25 -14.56 5.40
N ASN A 93 12.23 -13.95 4.78
CA ASN A 93 12.25 -12.54 4.40
C ASN A 93 11.87 -11.68 5.63
N PRO A 94 12.79 -10.86 6.19
CA PRO A 94 12.51 -10.08 7.39
C PRO A 94 11.37 -9.07 7.18
N LEU A 95 11.15 -8.58 5.97
CA LEU A 95 10.11 -7.61 5.65
C LEU A 95 8.70 -8.23 5.57
N ALA A 96 8.62 -9.56 5.45
CA ALA A 96 7.36 -10.29 5.38
C ALA A 96 6.84 -10.75 6.75
N LYS A 97 7.67 -10.70 7.81
CA LYS A 97 7.35 -11.23 9.14
C LYS A 97 6.23 -10.45 9.85
N ALA A 98 6.22 -9.13 9.69
CA ALA A 98 5.18 -8.30 10.26
C ALA A 98 3.95 -8.32 9.35
N THR A 99 2.85 -8.85 9.88
CA THR A 99 1.55 -8.95 9.23
C THR A 99 0.61 -7.89 9.78
N ILE A 100 -0.02 -7.15 8.89
CA ILE A 100 -1.10 -6.24 9.22
C ILE A 100 -2.41 -6.97 8.94
N VAL A 101 -3.27 -7.04 9.94
CA VAL A 101 -4.62 -7.59 9.85
C VAL A 101 -5.60 -6.43 9.79
N MET A 102 -6.40 -6.39 8.73
CA MET A 102 -7.50 -5.45 8.55
C MET A 102 -8.77 -6.24 8.25
N GLN A 103 -9.93 -5.65 8.54
CA GLN A 103 -11.17 -6.22 8.03
C GLN A 103 -11.15 -6.20 6.50
N LYS A 104 -11.70 -7.24 5.86
CA LYS A 104 -11.83 -7.22 4.40
C LYS A 104 -12.81 -6.10 4.00
N PRO A 105 -12.43 -5.18 3.11
CA PRO A 105 -13.35 -4.16 2.60
C PRO A 105 -14.50 -4.80 1.80
N LEU A 106 -15.65 -4.14 1.77
CA LEU A 106 -16.81 -4.56 0.97
C LEU A 106 -16.51 -4.43 -0.53
N GLU A 107 -15.82 -3.35 -0.88
CA GLU A 107 -15.41 -3.01 -2.25
C GLU A 107 -14.04 -2.33 -2.21
N VAL A 108 -13.25 -2.47 -3.27
CA VAL A 108 -11.99 -1.73 -3.45
C VAL A 108 -12.04 -0.98 -4.77
N LYS A 109 -11.92 0.35 -4.70
CA LYS A 109 -11.79 1.24 -5.85
C LYS A 109 -10.32 1.59 -6.04
N ARG A 110 -9.81 1.49 -7.27
CA ARG A 110 -8.44 1.91 -7.61
C ARG A 110 -8.49 3.25 -8.30
N VAL A 111 -7.76 4.22 -7.76
CA VAL A 111 -7.71 5.59 -8.26
C VAL A 111 -6.27 5.89 -8.65
N PHE A 112 -6.04 6.25 -9.91
CA PHE A 112 -4.79 6.88 -10.31
C PHE A 112 -4.85 8.34 -9.89
N ALA A 113 -4.10 8.70 -8.86
CA ALA A 113 -4.09 10.03 -8.28
C ALA A 113 -2.84 10.79 -8.70
N VAL A 114 -3.00 12.07 -9.00
CA VAL A 114 -1.91 13.01 -9.26
C VAL A 114 -2.05 14.19 -8.31
N ALA A 115 -0.95 14.58 -7.67
CA ALA A 115 -0.90 15.66 -6.71
C ALA A 115 -1.35 16.97 -7.36
N GLY A 116 -2.24 17.71 -6.69
CA GLY A 116 -2.82 18.95 -7.21
C GLY A 116 -4.01 18.78 -8.16
N ALA A 117 -4.20 17.59 -8.75
CA ALA A 117 -5.33 17.29 -9.65
C ALA A 117 -6.45 16.48 -8.98
N VAL A 118 -6.19 15.89 -7.81
CA VAL A 118 -7.14 15.03 -7.09
C VAL A 118 -7.32 15.53 -5.66
N ASP A 119 -8.59 15.74 -5.28
CA ASP A 119 -9.02 16.07 -3.92
C ASP A 119 -9.49 14.86 -3.12
N GLY A 120 -9.78 15.06 -1.84
CA GLY A 120 -10.23 14.01 -0.92
C GLY A 120 -9.10 13.09 -0.43
N LEU A 121 -9.49 11.89 0.02
CA LEU A 121 -8.62 10.97 0.76
C LEU A 121 -7.33 10.60 0.00
N ALA A 122 -7.43 10.33 -1.31
CA ALA A 122 -6.26 10.00 -2.13
C ALA A 122 -5.30 11.20 -2.27
N GLY A 123 -5.82 12.39 -2.55
CA GLY A 123 -5.02 13.61 -2.64
C GLY A 123 -4.32 13.97 -1.32
N GLU A 124 -5.01 13.82 -0.20
CA GLU A 124 -4.44 14.03 1.14
C GLU A 124 -3.30 13.05 1.44
N ALA A 125 -3.45 11.78 1.06
CA ALA A 125 -2.41 10.78 1.25
C ALA A 125 -1.17 11.05 0.39
N LEU A 126 -1.36 11.44 -0.88
CA LEU A 126 -0.24 11.84 -1.75
C LEU A 126 0.55 13.00 -1.13
N ARG A 127 -0.14 14.05 -0.67
CA ARG A 127 0.50 15.20 0.00
C ARG A 127 1.26 14.79 1.25
N ALA A 128 0.65 13.96 2.11
CA ALA A 128 1.28 13.51 3.35
C ALA A 128 2.51 12.61 3.12
N LEU A 129 2.55 11.89 2.00
CA LEU A 129 3.66 11.01 1.62
C LEU A 129 4.71 11.70 0.75
N GLY A 130 4.44 12.92 0.27
CA GLY A 130 5.29 13.62 -0.68
C GLY A 130 5.31 12.96 -2.07
N LEU A 131 4.24 12.24 -2.43
CA LEU A 131 4.09 11.62 -3.75
C LEU A 131 3.49 12.62 -4.72
N LYS A 132 4.06 12.69 -5.93
CA LYS A 132 3.52 13.43 -7.07
C LYS A 132 2.41 12.65 -7.77
N TYR A 133 2.50 11.32 -7.81
CA TYR A 133 1.42 10.46 -8.31
C TYR A 133 1.49 9.07 -7.68
N ALA A 134 0.36 8.36 -7.67
CA ALA A 134 0.26 6.98 -7.20
C ALA A 134 -1.03 6.31 -7.72
N GLU A 135 -1.06 4.98 -7.75
CA GLU A 135 -2.34 4.27 -7.74
C GLU A 135 -2.73 3.99 -6.29
N VAL A 136 -3.83 4.58 -5.83
CA VAL A 136 -4.34 4.42 -4.48
C VAL A 136 -5.52 3.46 -4.51
N ALA A 137 -5.45 2.41 -3.69
CA ALA A 137 -6.57 1.51 -3.46
C ALA A 137 -7.38 2.01 -2.26
N VAL A 138 -8.62 2.40 -2.51
CA VAL A 138 -9.58 2.87 -1.51
C VAL A 138 -10.59 1.77 -1.23
N GLY A 139 -10.61 1.27 0.00
CA GLY A 139 -11.56 0.28 0.48
C GLY A 139 -12.81 0.93 1.05
N VAL A 140 -13.97 0.42 0.66
CA VAL A 140 -15.28 0.83 1.19
C VAL A 140 -15.68 -0.08 2.35
N TYR A 141 -16.01 0.52 3.49
CA TYR A 141 -16.48 -0.13 4.71
C TYR A 141 -17.81 0.49 5.14
N GLY A 142 -18.57 -0.20 6.00
CA GLY A 142 -19.82 0.37 6.55
C GLY A 142 -19.60 1.66 7.36
N SER A 143 -18.37 1.91 7.83
CA SER A 143 -17.98 3.11 8.58
C SER A 143 -17.37 4.22 7.71
N GLY A 144 -17.19 4.02 6.41
CA GLY A 144 -16.58 5.00 5.50
C GLY A 144 -15.56 4.41 4.53
N GLU A 145 -14.84 5.29 3.85
CA GLU A 145 -13.76 4.93 2.92
C GLU A 145 -12.39 5.08 3.59
N TYR A 146 -11.51 4.11 3.36
CA TYR A 146 -10.15 4.09 3.91
C TYR A 146 -9.15 3.66 2.85
N ILE A 147 -7.89 4.07 2.99
CA ILE A 147 -6.82 3.58 2.12
C ILE A 147 -6.41 2.18 2.54
N VAL A 148 -6.38 1.25 1.59
CA VAL A 148 -5.97 -0.14 1.82
C VAL A 148 -4.62 -0.47 1.19
N ASP A 149 -4.22 0.25 0.13
CA ASP A 149 -2.88 0.13 -0.46
C ASP A 149 -2.52 1.41 -1.23
N ILE A 150 -1.22 1.66 -1.36
CA ILE A 150 -0.68 2.76 -2.16
C ILE A 150 0.44 2.18 -3.02
N ASP A 151 0.29 2.30 -4.34
CA ASP A 151 1.34 2.03 -5.31
C ASP A 151 2.02 3.32 -5.74
N PRO A 152 3.24 3.62 -5.25
CA PRO A 152 3.96 4.84 -5.63
C PRO A 152 4.65 4.72 -7.00
N ILE A 153 4.64 3.54 -7.63
CA ILE A 153 5.24 3.27 -8.94
C ILE A 153 4.28 2.45 -9.81
N PRO A 154 3.04 2.91 -9.98
CA PRO A 154 2.03 2.17 -10.70
C PRO A 154 2.41 2.04 -12.17
N ASP A 155 1.83 1.03 -12.81
CA ASP A 155 1.93 0.87 -14.24
C ASP A 155 1.31 2.07 -14.97
N LEU A 156 2.10 2.67 -15.86
CA LEU A 156 1.68 3.79 -16.71
C LEU A 156 1.34 3.25 -18.11
N ASP A 157 0.08 3.38 -18.48
CA ASP A 157 -0.35 3.30 -19.87
C ASP A 157 -0.12 4.65 -20.58
N GLU A 158 -0.40 4.69 -21.89
CA GLU A 158 -0.20 5.89 -22.68
C GLU A 158 -1.02 7.09 -22.17
N ALA A 159 -2.25 6.86 -21.68
CA ALA A 159 -3.12 7.92 -21.18
C ALA A 159 -2.58 8.51 -19.87
N ARG A 160 -2.19 7.66 -18.91
CA ARG A 160 -1.56 8.06 -17.65
C ARG A 160 -0.23 8.76 -17.88
N ALA A 161 0.58 8.26 -18.82
CA ALA A 161 1.85 8.89 -19.17
C ALA A 161 1.67 10.30 -19.76
N LYS A 162 0.68 10.50 -20.65
CA LYS A 162 0.34 11.82 -21.19
C LYS A 162 -0.12 12.78 -20.10
N LEU A 163 -1.02 12.33 -19.22
CA LEU A 163 -1.50 13.12 -18.09
C LEU A 163 -0.34 13.59 -17.18
N LEU A 164 0.62 12.72 -16.89
CA LEU A 164 1.80 13.08 -16.11
C LEU A 164 2.73 14.05 -16.85
N ALA A 165 2.90 13.87 -18.16
CA ALA A 165 3.75 14.74 -18.97
C ALA A 165 3.23 16.18 -19.03
N GLU A 166 1.91 16.35 -19.15
CA GLU A 166 1.26 17.67 -19.11
C GLU A 166 1.51 18.39 -17.78
N LEU A 167 1.38 17.67 -16.66
CA LEU A 167 1.65 18.21 -15.32
C LEU A 167 3.11 18.63 -15.09
N VAL A 168 4.08 17.87 -15.60
CA VAL A 168 5.51 18.20 -15.46
C VAL A 168 5.87 19.45 -16.27
N LEU A 169 5.18 19.70 -17.38
CA LEU A 169 5.40 20.89 -18.22
C LEU A 169 4.81 22.16 -17.61
N GLU A 170 3.79 22.07 -16.75
CA GLU A 170 3.22 23.22 -16.02
C GLU A 170 4.06 23.63 -14.80
N GLU A 171 4.84 22.71 -14.22
CA GLU A 171 5.75 23.01 -13.08
C GLU A 171 7.14 23.54 -13.50
N ALA A 172 7.46 23.58 -14.81
CA ALA A 172 8.77 23.95 -15.37
C ALA A 172 8.80 25.37 -15.96
#